data_AF-A0AAJ5ZA74-F1
#
_entry.id   AF-A0AAJ5ZA74-F1
#
_cell.length_a   1.000
_cell.length_b   1.000
_cell.length_c   1.000
_cell.angle_alpha   90.00
_cell.angle_beta   90.00
_cell.angle_gamma   90.00
#
_symmetry.space_group_name_H-M   'P 1'
#
loop_
_entity.id
_entity.type
_entity.pdbx_description
1 polymer ?
#
loop_
_entity_poly.entity_id
_entity_poly.type
_entity_poly.pdbx_seq_one_letter_code
_entity_poly.pdbx_strand_id
1 'polypeptide(L)'
;MQRNITKNFIFRWFECGLSEEETAKLCFVSVMEVTLWDGGKKIPDVCKRVMRMAVGRELPTIFTRYWDGWRMNGHHLITPAGTYLSRQRLEIIESYGSEDLKALKDNAALRRLPTSER
;
A
#
# COMPACT_ATOMS: atom_id res chain seq x y z
N MET A 1 -16.18 34.20 4.70
CA MET A 1 -16.49 33.19 3.68
C MET A 1 -16.57 31.83 4.38
N GLN A 2 -17.77 31.31 4.64
CA GLN A 2 -17.92 29.98 5.25
C GLN A 2 -17.46 28.94 4.22
N ARG A 3 -16.34 28.25 4.48
CA ARG A 3 -15.98 27.06 3.69
C ARG A 3 -17.02 25.99 4.02
N ASN A 4 -17.91 25.71 3.08
CA ASN A 4 -18.87 24.64 3.23
C ASN A 4 -18.09 23.32 3.10
N ILE A 5 -17.86 22.63 4.22
CA ILE A 5 -17.07 21.39 4.23
C ILE A 5 -17.88 20.33 3.48
N THR A 6 -17.39 19.91 2.32
CA THR A 6 -18.04 18.88 1.52
C THR A 6 -17.52 17.49 1.88
N LYS A 7 -18.28 16.45 1.53
CA LYS A 7 -17.85 15.06 1.66
C LYS A 7 -16.55 14.78 0.89
N ASN A 8 -16.34 15.46 -0.23
CA ASN A 8 -15.14 15.28 -1.05
C ASN A 8 -13.90 15.89 -0.39
N PHE A 9 -14.04 17.08 0.21
CA PHE A 9 -12.98 17.68 1.01
C PHE A 9 -12.58 16.78 2.18
N ILE A 10 -13.58 16.25 2.93
CA ILE A 10 -13.32 15.30 4.02
C ILE A 10 -12.61 14.05 3.48
N PHE A 11 -13.09 13.48 2.38
CA PHE A 11 -12.47 12.30 1.78
C PHE A 11 -11.00 12.54 1.39
N ARG A 12 -10.70 13.61 0.65
CA ARG A 12 -9.32 13.90 0.20
C ARG A 12 -8.40 14.24 1.38
N TRP A 13 -8.82 15.19 2.22
CA TRP A 13 -7.97 15.76 3.26
C TRP A 13 -7.92 14.91 4.52
N PHE A 14 -9.08 14.47 5.02
CA PHE A 14 -9.15 13.75 6.29
C PHE A 14 -8.96 12.24 6.11
N GLU A 15 -9.65 11.63 5.14
CA GLU A 15 -9.52 10.18 4.94
C GLU A 15 -8.22 9.82 4.21
N CYS A 16 -7.90 10.51 3.12
CA CYS A 16 -6.71 10.25 2.33
C CYS A 16 -5.47 11.03 2.78
N GLY A 17 -5.61 12.15 3.50
CA GLY A 17 -4.43 12.92 3.94
C GLY A 17 -3.64 13.57 2.81
N LEU A 18 -4.25 13.77 1.64
CA LEU A 18 -3.58 14.31 0.45
C LEU A 18 -3.85 15.81 0.30
N SER A 19 -2.86 16.58 -0.13
CA SER A 19 -3.04 17.96 -0.58
C SER A 19 -3.79 18.04 -1.93
N GLU A 20 -4.20 19.24 -2.35
CA GLU A 20 -4.83 19.42 -3.67
C GLU A 20 -3.81 19.13 -4.80
N GLU A 21 -2.56 19.53 -4.61
CA GLU A 21 -1.45 19.32 -5.54
C GLU A 21 -1.05 17.85 -5.65
N GLU A 22 -0.94 17.16 -4.51
CA GLU A 22 -0.66 15.72 -4.48
C GLU A 22 -1.77 14.93 -5.19
N THR A 23 -3.02 15.30 -4.92
CA THR A 23 -4.19 14.68 -5.55
C THR A 23 -4.22 14.93 -7.06
N ALA A 24 -3.93 16.16 -7.49
CA ALA A 24 -3.88 16.54 -8.90
C ALA A 24 -2.82 15.73 -9.66
N LYS A 25 -1.62 15.63 -9.09
CA LYS A 25 -0.52 14.81 -9.63
C LYS A 25 -0.89 13.33 -9.69
N LEU A 26 -1.48 12.81 -8.62
CA LEU A 26 -1.87 11.41 -8.51
C LEU A 26 -2.99 11.02 -9.51
N CYS A 27 -3.95 11.91 -9.72
CA CYS A 27 -5.11 11.66 -10.59
C CYS A 27 -4.91 12.15 -12.03
N PHE A 28 -3.75 12.73 -12.37
CA PHE A 28 -3.44 13.31 -13.67
C PHE A 28 -4.47 14.38 -14.12
N VAL A 29 -4.85 15.26 -13.18
CA VAL A 29 -5.77 16.38 -13.42
C VAL A 29 -5.14 17.70 -12.97
N SER A 30 -5.80 18.82 -13.26
CA SER A 30 -5.37 20.13 -12.75
C SER A 30 -5.76 20.32 -11.28
N VAL A 31 -5.03 21.18 -10.55
CA VAL A 31 -5.39 21.56 -9.17
C VAL A 31 -6.80 22.16 -9.12
N MET A 32 -7.17 22.98 -10.11
CA MET A 32 -8.51 23.55 -10.23
C MET A 32 -9.62 22.48 -10.27
N GLU A 33 -9.40 21.36 -10.96
CA GLU A 33 -10.36 20.25 -10.98
C GLU A 33 -10.52 19.63 -9.59
N VAL A 34 -9.43 19.51 -8.82
CA VAL A 34 -9.47 19.05 -7.42
C VAL A 34 -10.20 20.04 -6.53
N THR A 35 -9.96 21.35 -6.69
CA THR A 35 -10.69 22.39 -5.94
C THR A 35 -12.19 22.35 -6.25
N LEU A 36 -12.58 22.08 -7.50
CA LEU A 36 -13.99 21.90 -7.87
C LEU A 36 -14.60 20.65 -7.24
N TRP A 37 -13.84 19.55 -7.15
CA TRP A 37 -14.28 18.35 -6.43
C TRP A 37 -14.54 18.65 -4.97
N ASP A 38 -13.63 19.36 -4.30
CA ASP A 38 -13.81 19.80 -2.92
C ASP A 38 -14.96 20.79 -2.77
N GLY A 39 -15.31 21.53 -3.82
CA GLY A 39 -16.51 22.34 -3.93
C GLY A 39 -17.82 21.54 -4.11
N GLY A 40 -17.75 20.22 -4.25
CA GLY A 40 -18.90 19.31 -4.34
C GLY A 40 -19.11 18.67 -5.72
N LYS A 41 -18.28 18.99 -6.72
CA LYS A 41 -18.28 18.28 -8.01
C LYS A 41 -17.95 16.81 -7.79
N LYS A 42 -18.64 15.89 -8.47
CA LYS A 42 -18.38 14.44 -8.31
C LYS A 42 -16.93 14.11 -8.71
N ILE A 43 -16.16 13.54 -7.77
CA ILE A 43 -14.87 12.92 -8.07
C ILE A 43 -15.13 11.63 -8.87
N PRO A 44 -14.45 11.40 -10.02
CA PRO A 44 -14.52 10.14 -10.75
C PRO A 44 -14.15 8.95 -9.86
N ASP A 45 -14.87 7.83 -10.00
CA ASP A 45 -14.69 6.66 -9.12
C ASP A 45 -13.28 6.06 -9.24
N VAL A 46 -12.67 6.15 -10.43
CA VAL A 46 -11.26 5.79 -10.65
C VAL A 46 -10.30 6.65 -9.83
N CYS A 47 -10.51 7.96 -9.76
CA CYS A 47 -9.66 8.87 -8.98
C CYS A 47 -9.80 8.60 -7.48
N LYS A 48 -11.03 8.34 -6.99
CA LYS A 48 -11.23 7.90 -5.60
C LYS A 48 -10.48 6.60 -5.28
N ARG A 49 -10.48 5.66 -6.23
CA ARG A 49 -9.75 4.40 -6.08
C ARG A 49 -8.25 4.61 -6.01
N VAL A 50 -7.69 5.39 -6.93
CA VAL A 50 -6.25 5.69 -6.95
C VAL A 50 -5.83 6.42 -5.67
N MET A 51 -6.63 7.39 -5.19
CA MET A 51 -6.38 8.05 -3.90
C MET A 51 -6.31 7.05 -2.73
N ARG A 52 -7.26 6.10 -2.63
CA ARG A 52 -7.22 5.05 -1.59
C ARG A 52 -6.01 4.12 -1.72
N MET A 53 -5.64 3.76 -2.94
CA MET A 53 -4.48 2.91 -3.18
C MET A 53 -3.18 3.60 -2.78
N ALA A 54 -3.02 4.88 -3.12
CA ALA A 54 -1.81 5.65 -2.81
C ALA A 54 -1.55 5.76 -1.30
N VAL A 55 -2.61 5.82 -0.50
CA VAL A 55 -2.51 5.99 0.96
C VAL A 55 -2.53 4.67 1.73
N GLY A 56 -2.37 3.54 1.02
CA GLY A 56 -2.39 2.22 1.66
C GLY A 56 -3.72 1.90 2.33
N ARG A 57 -4.85 2.30 1.72
CA ARG A 57 -6.19 1.84 2.14
C ARG A 57 -6.72 0.72 1.26
N GLU A 58 -6.13 0.51 0.07
CA GLU A 58 -6.54 -0.54 -0.88
C GLU A 58 -5.28 -1.13 -1.55
N LEU A 59 -5.15 -2.46 -1.58
CA LEU A 59 -4.13 -3.12 -2.39
C LEU A 59 -4.60 -3.23 -3.85
N PRO A 60 -3.69 -3.17 -4.84
CA PRO A 60 -4.09 -3.34 -6.24
C PRO A 60 -4.73 -4.71 -6.47
N THR A 61 -6.02 -4.71 -6.78
CA THR A 61 -6.83 -5.92 -6.98
C THR A 61 -6.43 -6.76 -8.21
N ILE A 62 -5.61 -6.23 -9.10
CA ILE A 62 -5.06 -6.97 -10.25
C ILE A 62 -4.05 -8.05 -9.84
N PHE A 63 -3.51 -8.01 -8.61
CA PHE A 63 -2.58 -9.01 -8.07
C PHE A 63 -3.25 -10.00 -7.12
N THR A 64 -4.58 -10.12 -7.19
CA THR A 64 -5.43 -10.93 -6.30
C THR A 64 -4.88 -12.32 -6.02
N ARG A 65 -4.28 -13.01 -6.99
CA ARG A 65 -3.71 -14.36 -6.76
C ARG A 65 -2.60 -14.42 -5.70
N TYR A 66 -1.84 -13.34 -5.49
CA TYR A 66 -0.71 -13.31 -4.55
C TYR A 66 -1.05 -12.61 -3.23
N TRP A 67 -2.04 -11.72 -3.26
CA TRP A 67 -2.40 -10.86 -2.13
C TRP A 67 -3.83 -11.11 -1.65
N ASP A 68 -4.40 -12.28 -1.95
CA ASP A 68 -5.75 -12.61 -1.52
C ASP A 68 -5.85 -12.62 0.01
N GLY A 69 -6.90 -11.98 0.53
CA GLY A 69 -7.09 -11.75 1.97
C GLY A 69 -6.15 -10.73 2.63
N TRP A 70 -5.11 -10.28 1.94
CA TRP A 70 -4.22 -9.22 2.45
C TRP A 70 -4.87 -7.85 2.27
N ARG A 71 -4.66 -6.96 3.26
CA ARG A 71 -5.27 -5.62 3.29
C ARG A 71 -4.23 -4.61 3.77
N MET A 72 -4.42 -3.34 3.44
CA MET A 72 -3.62 -2.26 4.02
C MET A 72 -4.51 -1.39 4.92
N ASN A 73 -3.96 -0.93 6.04
CA ASN A 73 -4.59 0.02 6.93
C ASN A 73 -3.56 1.06 7.39
N GLY A 74 -3.52 2.19 6.67
CA GLY A 74 -2.51 3.23 6.87
C GLY A 74 -1.11 2.67 6.62
N HIS A 75 -0.28 2.63 7.65
CA HIS A 75 1.10 2.14 7.57
C HIS A 75 1.26 0.64 7.90
N HIS A 76 0.16 -0.11 8.03
CA HIS A 76 0.19 -1.52 8.35
C HIS A 76 -0.31 -2.37 7.20
N LEU A 77 0.43 -3.45 6.93
CA LEU A 77 -0.03 -4.55 6.09
C LEU A 77 -0.72 -5.58 6.98
N ILE A 78 -1.97 -5.92 6.65
CA ILE A 78 -2.80 -6.87 7.40
C ILE A 78 -2.80 -8.20 6.66
N THR A 79 -2.43 -9.27 7.38
CA THR A 79 -2.45 -10.64 6.85
C THR A 79 -3.88 -11.16 6.71
N PRO A 80 -4.13 -12.24 5.94
CA PRO A 80 -5.44 -12.89 5.87
C PRO A 80 -5.95 -13.35 7.25
N ALA A 81 -5.04 -13.67 8.17
CA ALA A 81 -5.35 -14.03 9.55
C ALA A 81 -5.71 -12.81 10.45
N GLY A 82 -5.64 -11.58 9.92
CA GLY A 82 -5.93 -10.35 10.65
C GLY A 82 -4.76 -9.76 11.42
N THR A 83 -3.54 -10.30 11.24
CA THR A 83 -2.35 -9.80 11.94
C THR A 83 -1.85 -8.51 11.31
N TYR A 84 -1.57 -7.51 12.14
CA TYR A 84 -0.96 -6.25 11.70
C TYR A 84 0.56 -6.39 11.60
N LEU A 85 1.10 -6.10 10.42
CA LEU A 85 2.52 -6.02 10.13
C LEU A 85 2.89 -4.54 9.93
N SER A 86 3.56 -3.96 10.93
CA SER A 86 4.21 -2.67 10.80
C SER A 86 5.51 -2.80 10.00
N ARG A 87 6.07 -1.68 9.55
CA ARG A 87 7.40 -1.62 8.95
C ARG A 87 8.46 -2.35 9.79
N GLN A 88 8.55 -2.04 11.08
CA GLN A 88 9.52 -2.68 11.98
C GLN A 88 9.33 -4.19 12.07
N ARG A 89 8.08 -4.66 12.10
CA ARG A 89 7.80 -6.09 12.14
C ARG A 89 8.23 -6.79 10.85
N LEU A 90 8.06 -6.13 9.71
CA LEU A 90 8.57 -6.63 8.43
C LEU A 90 10.10 -6.67 8.40
N GLU A 91 10.78 -5.62 8.87
CA GLU A 91 12.25 -5.57 8.97
C GLU A 91 12.80 -6.71 9.86
N ILE A 92 12.12 -7.01 10.97
CA ILE A 92 12.47 -8.13 11.86
C ILE A 92 12.26 -9.49 11.17
N ILE A 93 11.13 -9.67 10.47
CA ILE A 93 10.87 -10.91 9.72
C ILE A 93 11.94 -11.12 8.63
N GLU A 94 12.32 -10.05 7.94
CA GLU A 94 13.39 -10.07 6.94
C GLU A 94 14.74 -10.46 7.56
N SER A 95 15.12 -9.85 8.69
CA SER A 95 16.40 -10.15 9.34
C SER A 95 16.51 -11.62 9.74
N TYR A 96 15.47 -12.17 10.38
CA TYR A 96 15.47 -13.59 10.77
C TYR A 96 15.39 -14.53 9.56
N GLY A 97 14.56 -14.20 8.57
CA GLY A 97 14.42 -15.01 7.36
C GLY A 97 15.70 -15.06 6.52
N SER A 98 16.55 -14.03 6.60
CA SER A 98 17.81 -13.97 5.85
C SER A 98 18.84 -15.01 6.33
N GLU A 99 18.90 -15.25 7.64
CA GLU A 99 19.79 -16.25 8.25
C GLU A 99 19.34 -17.66 7.92
N ASP A 100 18.04 -17.94 8.07
CA ASP A 100 17.43 -19.23 7.72
C ASP A 100 17.56 -19.53 6.22
N LEU A 101 17.35 -18.53 5.36
CA LEU A 101 17.49 -18.68 3.91
C LEU A 101 18.95 -18.94 3.51
N LYS A 102 19.91 -18.31 4.18
CA LYS A 102 21.34 -18.56 3.97
C LYS A 102 21.69 -19.99 4.38
N ALA A 103 21.28 -20.43 5.56
CA ALA A 103 21.50 -21.79 6.03
C ALA A 103 20.86 -22.85 5.11
N LEU A 104 19.66 -22.60 4.59
CA LEU A 104 19.00 -23.48 3.62
C LEU A 104 19.77 -23.56 2.29
N LYS A 105 20.27 -22.43 1.79
CA LYS A 105 21.08 -22.38 0.56
C LYS A 105 22.41 -23.09 0.73
N ASP A 106 23.09 -22.88 1.84
CA ASP A 106 24.38 -23.53 2.15
C ASP A 106 24.20 -25.05 2.26
N ASN A 107 23.16 -25.51 2.97
CA ASN A 107 22.81 -26.93 3.03
C ASN A 107 22.41 -27.52 1.67
N ALA A 108 21.68 -26.76 0.84
CA ALA A 108 21.34 -27.20 -0.51
C ALA A 108 22.57 -27.27 -1.43
N ALA A 109 23.55 -26.38 -1.25
CA ALA A 109 24.81 -26.40 -1.98
C ALA A 109 25.67 -27.60 -1.57
N LEU A 110 25.80 -27.88 -0.27
CA LEU A 110 26.48 -29.08 0.25
C LEU A 110 25.86 -30.38 -0.29
N ARG A 111 24.52 -30.42 -0.41
CA ARG A 111 23.82 -31.55 -1.01
C ARG A 111 24.08 -31.72 -2.52
N ARG A 112 24.57 -30.72 -3.22
CA ARG A 112 24.91 -30.80 -4.65
C ARG A 112 26.36 -31.16 -4.91
N LEU A 113 27.24 -31.09 -3.90
CA LEU A 113 28.61 -31.55 -4.02
C LEU A 113 28.66 -33.08 -4.17
N PRO A 114 29.50 -33.61 -5.08
CA PRO A 114 29.71 -35.04 -5.21
C PRO A 114 30.28 -35.60 -3.91
N THR A 115 29.97 -36.87 -3.61
CA THR A 115 30.24 -37.51 -2.32
C THR A 115 31.73 -37.55 -1.92
N SER A 116 32.64 -37.31 -2.86
CA SER A 116 34.08 -37.18 -2.63
C SER A 116 34.52 -35.82 -2.08
N GLU A 117 33.65 -34.81 -2.11
CA GLU A 117 33.92 -33.41 -1.73
C GLU A 117 33.02 -32.91 -0.58
N ARG A 118 32.26 -33.80 0.06
CA ARG A 118 31.44 -33.49 1.24
C ARG A 118 32.17 -33.76 2.55
#